data_AF-A0A238U7A5-F1
#
_entry.id   AF-A0A238U7A5-F1
#
_cell.length_a   1.000
_cell.length_b   1.000
_cell.length_c   1.000
_cell.angle_alpha   90.00
_cell.angle_beta   90.00
_cell.angle_gamma   90.00
#
_symmetry.space_group_name_H-M   'P 1'
#
loop_
_entity.id
_entity.type
_entity.pdbx_description
1 polymer ?
#
loop_
_entity_poly.entity_id
_entity_poly.type
_entity_poly.pdbx_seq_one_letter_code
_entity_poly.pdbx_strand_id
1 'polypeptide(L)'
;MKLLKMKKSVVLLCILFLCNHSHYSQSVKSDKFESEISDCIYKNYNALGLDLKSELLLFEQYLIDTEQLNDSHFQVYNVTGQIVLENKIENNNTLLDIKDLSSGLYLLKIDSNIIKFVKE
;
A
#
# COMPACT_ATOMS: atom_id res chain seq x y z
N MET A 1 8.49 -23.94 -15.29
CA MET A 1 8.05 -22.83 -14.40
C MET A 1 8.62 -21.47 -14.84
N LYS A 2 8.40 -21.05 -16.11
CA LYS A 2 8.90 -19.78 -16.69
C LYS A 2 7.78 -18.82 -17.11
N LEU A 3 6.55 -19.30 -17.28
CA LEU A 3 5.39 -18.50 -17.74
C LEU A 3 4.84 -17.52 -16.70
N LEU A 4 4.96 -17.81 -15.40
CA LEU A 4 4.40 -16.93 -14.35
C LEU A 4 5.20 -15.62 -14.18
N LYS A 5 6.50 -15.64 -14.46
CA LYS A 5 7.35 -14.43 -14.41
C LYS A 5 7.05 -13.45 -15.55
N MET A 6 6.65 -13.94 -16.73
CA MET A 6 6.30 -13.06 -17.86
C MET A 6 5.00 -12.29 -17.62
N LYS A 7 4.00 -12.88 -16.96
CA LYS A 7 2.71 -12.19 -16.70
C LYS A 7 2.85 -10.98 -15.79
N LYS A 8 3.70 -11.06 -14.76
CA LYS A 8 3.96 -9.92 -13.83
C LYS A 8 4.67 -8.75 -14.52
N SER A 9 5.63 -9.03 -15.40
CA SER A 9 6.32 -7.98 -16.15
C SER A 9 5.41 -7.25 -17.12
N VAL A 10 4.43 -7.93 -17.74
CA VAL A 10 3.52 -7.30 -18.70
C VAL A 10 2.53 -6.35 -18.00
N VAL A 11 2.01 -6.72 -16.82
CA VAL A 11 1.11 -5.85 -16.05
C VAL A 11 1.84 -4.58 -15.59
N LEU A 12 3.07 -4.72 -15.10
CA LEU A 12 3.89 -3.57 -14.70
C LEU A 12 4.22 -2.67 -15.90
N LEU A 13 4.49 -3.27 -17.06
CA LEU A 13 4.73 -2.53 -18.30
C LEU A 13 3.48 -1.76 -18.74
N CYS A 14 2.29 -2.36 -18.65
CA CYS A 14 1.03 -1.70 -19.00
C CYS A 14 0.71 -0.52 -18.07
N ILE A 15 0.96 -0.65 -16.76
CA ILE A 15 0.80 0.45 -15.80
C ILE A 15 1.79 1.58 -16.12
N LEU A 16 3.05 1.26 -16.38
CA LEU A 16 4.07 2.25 -16.74
C LEU A 16 3.81 2.92 -18.12
N PHE A 17 3.23 2.19 -19.08
CA PHE A 17 2.88 2.74 -20.39
C PHE A 17 1.66 3.67 -20.31
N LEU A 18 0.68 3.33 -19.47
CA LEU A 18 -0.49 4.18 -19.22
C LEU A 18 -0.12 5.43 -18.41
N CYS A 19 0.86 5.35 -17.50
CA CYS A 19 1.37 6.51 -16.76
C CYS A 19 2.28 7.44 -17.59
N ASN A 20 3.02 6.93 -18.57
CA ASN A 20 3.91 7.79 -19.39
C ASN A 20 3.18 8.61 -20.45
N HIS A 21 1.96 8.22 -20.85
CA HIS A 21 1.19 8.96 -21.86
C HIS A 21 0.38 10.13 -21.29
N SER A 22 0.28 10.27 -19.95
CA SER A 22 -0.47 11.37 -19.31
C SER A 22 0.32 12.67 -19.16
N HIS A 23 1.59 12.73 -19.60
CA HIS A 23 2.39 13.95 -19.61
C HIS A 23 2.11 14.88 -20.81
N TYR A 24 0.88 14.85 -21.34
CA TYR A 24 0.43 15.81 -22.34
C TYR A 24 -0.94 16.40 -21.99
N SER A 25 -0.85 17.56 -21.33
CA SER A 25 -1.74 18.71 -21.46
C SER A 25 -3.10 18.71 -20.74
N GLN A 26 -3.12 19.63 -19.77
CA GLN A 26 -4.21 20.53 -19.36
C GLN A 26 -5.18 20.11 -18.25
N SER A 27 -5.54 21.14 -17.49
CA SER A 27 -6.27 21.19 -16.23
C SER A 27 -7.70 20.64 -16.33
N VAL A 28 -7.82 19.31 -16.43
CA VAL A 28 -9.09 18.60 -16.30
C VAL A 28 -9.34 18.34 -14.82
N LYS A 29 -10.51 18.74 -14.33
CA LYS A 29 -10.98 18.51 -12.95
C LYS A 29 -10.79 17.04 -12.56
N SER A 30 -10.14 16.80 -11.41
CA SER A 30 -9.71 15.48 -10.89
C SER A 30 -10.74 14.38 -11.07
N ASP A 31 -12.01 14.70 -10.81
CA ASP A 31 -13.08 13.71 -10.71
C ASP A 31 -13.41 13.05 -12.06
N LYS A 32 -13.16 13.76 -13.17
CA LYS A 32 -13.40 13.21 -14.52
C LYS A 32 -12.25 12.32 -14.97
N PHE A 33 -11.03 12.63 -14.55
CA PHE A 33 -9.83 11.87 -14.91
C PHE A 33 -9.79 10.50 -14.21
N GLU A 34 -10.22 10.43 -12.95
CA GLU A 34 -10.30 9.16 -12.21
C GLU A 34 -11.33 8.20 -12.82
N SER A 35 -12.49 8.71 -13.24
CA SER A 35 -13.51 7.91 -13.92
C SER A 35 -13.00 7.33 -15.25
N GLU A 36 -12.26 8.10 -16.04
CA GLU A 36 -11.76 7.66 -17.34
C GLU A 36 -10.63 6.62 -17.20
N ILE A 37 -9.75 6.78 -16.20
CA ILE A 37 -8.72 5.77 -15.88
C ILE A 37 -9.38 4.47 -15.43
N SER A 38 -10.38 4.55 -14.55
CA SER A 38 -11.09 3.37 -14.03
C SER A 38 -11.75 2.56 -15.15
N ASP A 39 -12.42 3.23 -16.09
CA ASP A 39 -13.06 2.58 -17.22
C ASP A 39 -12.06 1.93 -18.19
N CYS A 40 -10.91 2.58 -18.42
CA CYS A 40 -9.89 2.07 -19.32
C CYS A 40 -9.19 0.83 -18.76
N ILE A 41 -8.94 0.83 -17.45
CA ILE A 41 -8.48 -0.34 -16.69
C ILE A 41 -9.51 -1.45 -16.87
N TYR A 42 -10.77 -1.23 -16.48
CA TYR A 42 -11.80 -2.28 -16.45
C TYR A 42 -12.03 -2.96 -17.81
N LYS A 43 -12.00 -2.21 -18.93
CA LYS A 43 -12.18 -2.76 -20.28
C LYS A 43 -11.02 -3.64 -20.73
N ASN A 44 -9.78 -3.21 -20.46
CA ASN A 44 -8.59 -3.92 -20.90
C ASN A 44 -8.37 -5.23 -20.12
N TYR A 45 -8.80 -5.24 -18.86
CA TYR A 45 -8.71 -6.39 -17.98
C TYR A 45 -9.68 -7.54 -18.32
N ASN A 46 -10.94 -7.22 -18.64
CA ASN A 46 -11.91 -8.25 -19.05
C ASN A 46 -11.51 -8.96 -20.35
N ALA A 47 -10.77 -8.29 -21.22
CA ALA A 47 -10.23 -8.90 -22.45
C ALA A 47 -9.14 -9.96 -22.18
N LEU A 48 -8.53 -9.96 -20.99
CA LEU A 48 -7.44 -10.88 -20.62
C LEU A 48 -7.91 -12.09 -19.79
N GLY A 49 -9.19 -12.17 -19.42
CA GLY A 49 -9.76 -13.31 -18.69
C GLY A 49 -9.16 -13.52 -17.29
N LEU A 50 -8.67 -12.45 -16.64
CA LEU A 50 -8.10 -12.50 -15.30
C LEU A 50 -9.17 -12.13 -14.25
N ASP A 51 -9.37 -12.98 -13.24
CA ASP A 51 -10.29 -12.75 -12.13
C ASP A 51 -9.68 -11.78 -11.11
N LEU A 52 -9.93 -10.49 -11.34
CA LEU A 52 -9.42 -9.35 -10.57
C LEU A 52 -9.90 -9.27 -9.12
N LYS A 53 -10.93 -10.03 -8.75
CA LYS A 53 -11.58 -9.87 -7.44
C LYS A 53 -10.69 -10.32 -6.29
N SER A 54 -9.72 -11.20 -6.56
CA SER A 54 -8.79 -11.73 -5.56
C SER A 54 -7.44 -10.99 -5.51
N GLU A 55 -7.04 -10.30 -6.59
CA GLU A 55 -5.76 -9.56 -6.66
C GLU A 55 -5.88 -8.08 -6.27
N LEU A 56 -7.07 -7.47 -6.37
CA LEU A 56 -7.31 -6.07 -5.95
C LEU A 56 -7.41 -5.88 -4.42
N LEU A 57 -7.66 -6.93 -3.65
CA LEU A 57 -7.79 -6.85 -2.19
C LEU A 57 -6.45 -6.82 -1.44
N LEU A 58 -5.32 -6.79 -2.14
CA LEU A 58 -3.98 -6.91 -1.54
C LEU A 58 -3.09 -5.66 -1.68
N PHE A 59 -3.61 -4.56 -2.25
CA PHE A 59 -2.84 -3.36 -2.57
C PHE A 59 -3.38 -2.06 -1.94
N GLU A 60 -4.00 -2.11 -0.76
CA GLU A 60 -3.95 -0.95 0.15
C GLU A 60 -2.59 -0.95 0.87
N GLN A 61 -1.50 -0.83 0.11
CA GLN A 61 -0.22 -0.45 0.70
C GLN A 61 -0.29 1.06 0.93
N TYR A 62 -0.62 1.45 2.16
CA TYR A 62 -0.52 2.83 2.61
C TYR A 62 0.92 3.30 2.41
N LEU A 63 1.14 4.20 1.45
CA LEU A 63 2.41 4.92 1.30
C LEU A 63 2.53 5.84 2.52
N ILE A 64 3.29 5.38 3.51
CA ILE A 64 3.71 6.23 4.61
C ILE A 64 4.83 7.10 4.06
N ASP A 65 4.56 8.40 3.92
CA ASP A 65 5.57 9.37 3.56
C ASP A 65 6.62 9.43 4.69
N THR A 66 7.76 8.80 4.45
CA THR A 66 8.83 8.70 5.44
C THR A 66 9.47 10.05 5.76
N GLU A 67 9.29 11.07 4.92
CA GLU A 67 9.87 12.40 5.16
C GLU A 67 9.14 13.17 6.27
N GLN A 68 7.91 12.77 6.61
CA GLN A 68 7.07 13.46 7.61
C GLN A 68 6.96 12.72 8.95
N LEU A 69 7.73 11.65 9.16
CA LEU A 69 7.65 10.86 10.39
C LEU A 69 8.52 11.38 11.54
N ASN A 70 9.35 12.40 11.28
CA ASN A 70 10.18 12.99 12.31
C ASN A 70 9.29 13.60 13.38
N ASP A 71 9.54 13.21 14.63
CA ASP A 71 8.78 13.59 15.82
C ASP A 71 7.38 12.96 15.98
N SER A 72 6.97 12.05 15.09
CA SER A 72 5.71 11.33 15.23
C SER A 72 5.72 10.36 16.42
N HIS A 73 4.55 10.11 16.98
CA HIS A 73 4.37 9.08 18.02
C HIS A 73 3.88 7.78 17.39
N PHE A 74 4.43 6.65 17.87
CA PHE A 74 3.90 5.35 17.52
C PHE A 74 3.39 4.59 18.74
N GLN A 75 2.35 3.78 18.52
CA GLN A 75 1.73 2.92 19.51
C GLN A 75 1.45 1.55 18.88
N VAL A 76 1.80 0.47 19.58
CA VAL A 76 1.47 -0.90 19.20
C VAL A 76 0.37 -1.41 20.10
N TYR A 77 -0.70 -1.91 19.50
CA TYR A 77 -1.84 -2.51 20.17
C TYR A 77 -1.88 -4.02 19.91
N ASN A 78 -2.25 -4.78 20.93
CA ASN A 78 -2.62 -6.19 20.76
C ASN A 78 -4.08 -6.31 20.25
N VAL A 79 -4.56 -7.53 20.04
CA VAL A 79 -5.93 -7.81 19.57
C VAL A 79 -7.04 -7.35 20.53
N THR A 80 -6.74 -7.12 21.80
CA THR A 80 -7.71 -6.61 22.78
C THR A 80 -7.76 -5.08 22.79
N GLY A 81 -6.92 -4.41 22.00
CA GLY A 81 -6.80 -2.95 21.96
C GLY A 81 -5.94 -2.37 23.08
N GLN A 82 -5.20 -3.19 23.82
CA GLN A 82 -4.26 -2.72 24.84
C GLN A 82 -2.94 -2.31 24.19
N ILE A 83 -2.41 -1.17 24.61
CA ILE A 83 -1.08 -0.70 24.20
C ILE A 83 -0.03 -1.61 24.86
N VAL A 84 0.80 -2.23 24.03
CA VAL A 84 1.91 -3.10 24.46
C VAL A 84 3.27 -2.46 24.28
N LEU A 85 3.38 -1.45 23.41
CA LEU A 85 4.60 -0.69 23.16
C LEU A 85 4.22 0.71 22.68
N GLU A 86 4.91 1.73 23.17
CA GLU A 86 4.77 3.10 22.67
C GLU A 86 6.13 3.80 22.72
N ASN A 87 6.43 4.60 21.70
CA ASN A 87 7.61 5.44 21.69
C ASN A 87 7.46 6.57 20.65
N LYS A 88 8.45 7.46 20.59
CA LYS A 88 8.56 8.53 19.60
C LYS A 88 9.51 8.11 18.47
N ILE A 89 9.17 8.49 17.25
CA ILE A 89 10.03 8.35 16.07
C ILE A 89 10.98 9.55 16.06
N GLU A 90 12.26 9.31 16.35
CA GLU A 90 13.28 10.39 16.39
C GLU A 90 13.79 10.73 15.00
N ASN A 91 13.83 9.73 14.11
CA ASN A 91 14.30 9.86 12.74
C ASN A 91 13.82 8.69 11.86
N ASN A 92 14.05 8.79 10.55
CA ASN A 92 13.70 7.78 9.55
C ASN A 92 14.38 6.40 9.77
N ASN A 93 15.40 6.33 10.63
CA ASN A 93 16.11 5.10 10.98
C ASN A 93 15.66 4.51 12.33
N THR A 94 14.57 5.02 12.91
CA THR A 94 14.04 4.49 14.19
C THR A 94 13.66 3.02 13.99
N LEU A 95 14.32 2.14 14.76
CA LEU A 95 14.04 0.71 14.73
C LEU A 95 13.05 0.35 15.84
N LEU A 96 11.97 -0.32 15.45
CA LEU A 96 10.99 -0.86 16.37
C LEU A 96 11.46 -2.23 16.88
N ASP A 97 11.90 -2.31 18.13
CA ASP A 97 12.19 -3.60 18.76
C ASP A 97 10.89 -4.27 19.24
N ILE A 98 10.52 -5.36 18.58
CA ILE A 98 9.34 -6.18 18.90
C ILE A 98 9.70 -7.52 19.52
N LYS A 99 10.97 -7.73 19.93
CA LYS A 99 11.46 -9.04 20.37
C LYS A 99 10.69 -9.59 21.57
N ASP A 100 10.33 -8.73 22.51
CA ASP A 100 9.64 -9.11 23.76
C ASP A 100 8.12 -9.27 23.59
N LEU A 101 7.57 -8.98 22.41
CA LEU A 101 6.16 -9.25 22.13
C LEU A 101 5.92 -10.75 21.99
N SER A 102 4.82 -11.25 22.54
CA SER A 102 4.39 -12.63 22.31
C SER A 102 3.96 -12.84 20.85
N SER A 103 4.03 -14.06 20.33
CA SER A 103 3.52 -14.36 18.99
C SER A 103 2.01 -14.07 18.91
N GLY A 104 1.56 -13.39 17.85
CA GLY A 104 0.19 -12.91 17.75
C GLY A 104 -0.02 -11.81 16.72
N LEU A 105 -1.26 -11.30 16.70
CA LEU A 105 -1.68 -10.22 15.81
C LEU A 105 -1.60 -8.87 16.52
N TYR A 106 -1.07 -7.87 15.83
CA TYR A 106 -0.86 -6.53 16.34
C TYR A 106 -1.27 -5.44 15.35
N LEU A 107 -1.54 -4.25 15.89
CA LEU A 107 -1.78 -3.02 15.15
C LEU A 107 -0.73 -1.98 15.56
N LEU A 108 0.06 -1.49 14.61
CA LEU A 108 0.96 -0.35 14.78
C LEU A 108 0.24 0.91 14.29
N LYS A 109 0.07 1.88 15.18
CA LYS A 109 -0.45 3.20 14.86
C LYS A 109 0.69 4.20 14.84
N ILE A 110 0.81 4.96 13.76
CA ILE A 110 1.73 6.10 13.63
C ILE A 110 0.87 7.27 13.16
N ASP A 111 0.65 8.23 14.05
CA ASP A 111 -0.31 9.32 13.86
C ASP A 111 -1.71 8.81 13.43
N SER A 112 -2.12 9.10 12.18
CA SER A 112 -3.40 8.67 11.60
C SER A 112 -3.30 7.35 10.83
N ASN A 113 -2.10 6.81 10.64
CA ASN A 113 -1.86 5.59 9.88
C ASN A 113 -1.91 4.38 10.82
N ILE A 114 -2.57 3.31 10.38
CA ILE A 114 -2.66 2.04 11.10
C ILE A 114 -2.15 0.92 10.19
N ILE A 115 -1.16 0.18 10.68
CA ILE A 115 -0.55 -0.96 10.02
C ILE A 115 -0.84 -2.21 10.83
N LYS A 116 -1.30 -3.27 10.15
CA LYS A 116 -1.51 -4.58 10.77
C LYS A 116 -0.32 -5.48 10.52
N PHE A 117 0.18 -6.16 11.56
CA PHE A 117 1.26 -7.15 11.42
C PHE A 117 1.06 -8.37 12.32
N VAL A 118 1.69 -9.48 11.96
CA VAL A 118 1.69 -10.74 12.72
C VAL A 118 3.12 -11.04 13.15
N LYS A 119 3.31 -11.37 14.43
CA LYS A 119 4.57 -11.86 14.98
C LYS A 119 4.48 -13.38 15.14
N GLU A 120 5.41 -14.10 14.53
CA GLU A 120 5.58 -15.56 14.66
C GLU A 120 6.57 -15.91 15.78
#